data_AF-A0AA37VKA8-F1
#
_entry.id   AF-A0AA37VKA8-F1
#
_cell.length_a   1.000
_cell.length_b   1.000
_cell.length_c   1.000
_cell.angle_alpha   90.00
_cell.angle_beta   90.00
_cell.angle_gamma   90.00
#
_symmetry.space_group_name_H-M   'P 1'
#
loop_
_entity.id
_entity.type
_entity.pdbx_description
1 polymer ?
#
loop_
_entity_poly.entity_id
_entity_poly.type
_entity_poly.pdbx_seq_one_letter_code
_entity_poly.pdbx_strand_id
1 'polypeptide(L)'
;MQLDFDDVERAKLERQAAEGSAYARLLLSDGWRPLSEYKYDRKYVYTAAVNYYQDTVLIPARGGSCWWTPFDKENPIVGLTVTHWMPLPDGVDAYNPIPHLEEISGKKLPDPLLRRPEPVYGPPAPPTLRLTPGPRDLLIALRDGSRLTERGRDWSSFTLTKPCTAPAKITARPIDPLRRAGFIARNGSLPPRTDRWFQFEWRITEHGHAWLAANITKT
;
A
#
# COMPACT_ATOMS: atom_id res chain seq x y z
N MET A 1 -5.47 -31.68 11.17
CA MET A 1 -5.24 -32.03 9.76
C MET A 1 -4.01 -31.27 9.29
N GLN A 2 -3.15 -31.92 8.51
CA GLN A 2 -2.03 -31.27 7.85
C GLN A 2 -2.47 -30.77 6.47
N LEU A 3 -1.75 -29.79 5.92
CA LEU A 3 -1.91 -29.42 4.53
C LEU A 3 -1.43 -30.56 3.62
N ASP A 4 -2.14 -30.74 2.51
CA ASP A 4 -1.73 -31.67 1.47
C ASP A 4 -0.75 -30.96 0.52
N PHE A 5 0.43 -31.53 0.39
CA PHE A 5 1.55 -31.00 -0.40
C PHE A 5 2.03 -32.11 -1.31
N ASP A 6 2.40 -31.78 -2.55
CA ASP A 6 3.11 -32.75 -3.37
C ASP A 6 4.48 -33.10 -2.74
N ASP A 7 5.07 -34.22 -3.18
CA ASP A 7 6.31 -34.74 -2.60
C ASP A 7 7.48 -33.74 -2.72
N VAL A 8 7.50 -32.92 -3.78
CA VAL A 8 8.57 -31.95 -4.06
C VAL A 8 8.46 -30.76 -3.12
N GLU A 9 7.25 -30.22 -2.96
CA GLU A 9 6.96 -29.11 -2.06
C GLU A 9 7.16 -29.54 -0.61
N ARG A 10 6.68 -30.73 -0.23
CA ARG A 10 6.89 -31.28 1.11
C ARG A 10 8.37 -31.40 1.45
N ALA A 11 9.17 -32.02 0.58
CA ALA A 11 10.62 -32.17 0.79
C ALA A 11 11.33 -30.80 0.90
N LYS A 12 10.90 -29.81 0.11
CA LYS A 12 11.41 -28.43 0.20
C LYS A 12 11.10 -27.79 1.55
N LEU A 13 9.86 -27.91 2.02
CA LEU A 13 9.42 -27.38 3.32
C LEU A 13 10.12 -28.08 4.49
N GLU A 14 10.25 -29.40 4.45
CA GLU A 14 10.94 -30.17 5.49
C GLU A 14 12.41 -29.78 5.61
N ARG A 15 13.10 -29.61 4.48
CA ARG A 15 14.47 -29.08 4.47
C ARG A 15 14.55 -27.69 5.10
N GLN A 16 13.66 -26.77 4.70
CA GLN A 16 13.63 -25.42 5.27
C GLN A 16 13.33 -25.44 6.78
N ALA A 17 12.44 -26.32 7.23
CA ALA A 17 12.10 -26.48 8.64
C ALA A 17 13.30 -26.99 9.47
N ALA A 18 14.06 -27.94 8.91
CA ALA A 18 15.31 -28.44 9.48
C ALA A 18 16.40 -27.35 9.54
N GLU A 19 16.44 -26.46 8.55
CA GLU A 19 17.34 -25.28 8.51
C GLU A 19 16.91 -24.14 9.45
N GLY A 20 15.80 -24.28 10.18
CA GLY A 20 15.37 -23.30 11.18
C GLY A 20 14.18 -22.41 10.77
N SER A 21 13.58 -22.63 9.61
CA SER A 21 12.45 -21.83 9.14
C SER A 21 11.19 -22.08 9.97
N ALA A 22 10.82 -21.14 10.83
CA ALA A 22 9.56 -21.17 11.58
C ALA A 22 8.34 -21.14 10.64
N TYR A 23 8.47 -20.44 9.51
CA TYR A 23 7.49 -20.43 8.43
C TYR A 23 7.19 -21.84 7.89
N ALA A 24 8.23 -22.60 7.53
CA ALA A 24 8.06 -23.94 6.99
C ALA A 24 7.50 -24.92 8.05
N ARG A 25 7.93 -24.78 9.31
CA ARG A 25 7.38 -25.56 10.43
C ARG A 25 5.88 -25.33 10.62
N LEU A 26 5.42 -24.09 10.45
CA LEU A 26 4.00 -23.76 10.60
C LEU A 26 3.15 -24.30 9.45
N LEU A 27 3.67 -24.32 8.22
CA LEU A 27 2.97 -24.93 7.08
C LEU A 27 2.87 -26.47 7.24
N LEU A 28 3.89 -27.10 7.82
CA LEU A 28 3.91 -28.54 8.10
C LEU A 28 3.17 -28.91 9.40
N SER A 29 2.72 -27.94 10.20
CA SER A 29 2.09 -28.24 11.48
C SER A 29 0.69 -28.82 11.31
N ASP A 30 0.22 -29.49 12.34
CA ASP A 30 -1.20 -29.80 12.47
C ASP A 30 -2.02 -28.55 12.81
N GLY A 31 -3.33 -28.63 12.61
CA GLY A 31 -4.28 -27.61 13.05
C GLY A 31 -4.93 -26.81 11.93
N TRP A 32 -4.48 -27.03 10.69
CA TRP A 32 -5.12 -26.52 9.49
C TRP A 32 -6.52 -27.10 9.33
N ARG A 33 -7.44 -26.23 8.91
CA ARG A 33 -8.85 -26.53 8.66
C ARG A 33 -9.20 -26.11 7.24
N PRO A 34 -10.07 -26.87 6.54
CA PRO A 34 -10.61 -26.44 5.25
C PRO A 34 -11.21 -25.04 5.35
N LEU A 35 -11.01 -24.22 4.31
CA LEU A 35 -11.57 -22.87 4.27
C LEU A 35 -13.11 -22.88 4.42
N SER A 36 -13.79 -23.92 3.95
CA SER A 36 -15.25 -24.10 4.09
C SER A 36 -15.73 -24.12 5.55
N GLU A 37 -14.85 -24.42 6.52
CA GLU A 37 -15.16 -24.40 7.94
C GLU A 37 -14.99 -23.03 8.59
N TYR A 38 -14.39 -22.07 7.87
CA TYR A 38 -14.15 -20.74 8.42
C TYR A 38 -15.46 -19.98 8.60
N LYS A 39 -15.79 -19.67 9.86
CA LYS A 39 -16.86 -18.73 10.19
C LYS A 39 -16.25 -17.34 10.24
N TYR A 40 -16.85 -16.42 9.50
CA TYR A 40 -16.40 -15.03 9.45
C TYR A 40 -16.24 -14.45 10.86
N ASP A 41 -15.02 -13.99 11.16
CA ASP A 41 -14.68 -13.28 12.38
C ASP A 41 -13.78 -12.08 12.01
N ARG A 42 -13.85 -11.02 12.82
CA ARG A 42 -12.97 -9.85 12.71
C ARG A 42 -11.57 -10.13 13.26
N LYS A 43 -11.27 -11.31 13.77
CA LYS A 43 -9.93 -11.73 14.20
C LYS A 43 -9.06 -12.15 13.02
N TYR A 44 -7.75 -11.90 13.12
CA TYR A 44 -6.79 -12.47 12.20
C TYR A 44 -6.66 -13.99 12.40
N VAL A 45 -6.44 -14.70 11.30
CA VAL A 45 -6.12 -16.12 11.23
C VAL A 45 -4.95 -16.32 10.27
N TYR A 46 -4.28 -17.47 10.38
CA TYR A 46 -3.43 -17.94 9.32
C TYR A 46 -4.26 -18.52 8.18
N THR A 47 -3.82 -18.27 6.96
CA THR A 47 -4.35 -18.88 5.75
C THR A 47 -3.21 -19.47 4.94
N ALA A 48 -3.46 -20.64 4.36
CA ALA A 48 -2.61 -21.22 3.34
C ALA A 48 -3.26 -20.92 1.99
N ALA A 49 -2.50 -20.29 1.11
CA ALA A 49 -2.94 -19.98 -0.24
C ALA A 49 -1.98 -20.58 -1.26
N VAL A 50 -2.52 -21.11 -2.34
CA VAL A 50 -1.74 -21.63 -3.46
C VAL A 50 -1.60 -20.50 -4.48
N ASN A 51 -0.38 -20.21 -4.90
CA ASN A 51 -0.12 -19.22 -5.95
C ASN A 51 -0.19 -19.83 -7.36
N TYR A 52 -0.06 -19.00 -8.39
CA TYR A 52 -0.03 -19.45 -9.78
C TYR A 52 1.05 -20.50 -10.10
N TYR A 53 2.17 -20.50 -9.36
CA TYR A 53 3.25 -21.49 -9.48
C TYR A 53 3.00 -22.75 -8.66
N GLN A 54 1.81 -22.90 -8.09
CA GLN A 54 1.42 -23.99 -7.19
C GLN A 54 2.24 -24.04 -5.89
N ASP A 55 3.00 -23.00 -5.54
CA ASP A 55 3.60 -22.91 -4.22
C ASP A 55 2.56 -22.47 -3.18
N THR A 56 2.57 -23.14 -2.03
CA THR A 56 1.79 -22.77 -0.87
C THR A 56 2.46 -21.63 -0.10
N VAL A 57 1.69 -20.57 0.13
CA VAL A 57 2.10 -19.38 0.88
C VAL A 57 1.24 -19.16 2.11
N LEU A 58 1.90 -18.81 3.22
CA LEU A 58 1.25 -18.42 4.46
C LEU A 58 0.88 -16.94 4.39
N ILE A 59 -0.38 -16.65 4.69
CA ILE A 59 -0.93 -15.31 4.67
C ILE A 59 -1.70 -15.04 5.96
N PRO A 60 -1.47 -13.91 6.65
CA PRO A 60 -2.37 -13.43 7.67
C PRO A 60 -3.64 -12.85 7.03
N ALA A 61 -4.79 -13.38 7.40
CA ALA A 61 -6.07 -12.97 6.85
C ALA A 61 -7.04 -12.54 7.95
N ARG A 62 -7.90 -11.55 7.67
CA ARG A 62 -8.94 -11.02 8.55
C ARG A 62 -10.23 -10.79 7.77
N GLY A 63 -11.37 -11.20 8.33
CA GLY A 63 -12.69 -10.89 7.81
C GLY A 63 -12.94 -9.39 7.60
N GLY A 64 -13.30 -9.00 6.37
CA GLY A 64 -13.96 -7.71 6.08
C GLY A 64 -13.22 -6.75 5.14
N SER A 65 -12.06 -7.15 4.61
CA SER A 65 -11.35 -6.38 3.58
C SER A 65 -10.93 -7.27 2.42
N CYS A 66 -11.21 -6.86 1.19
CA CYS A 66 -11.02 -7.63 -0.05
C CYS A 66 -9.57 -8.06 -0.34
N TRP A 67 -8.59 -7.53 0.40
CA TRP A 67 -7.19 -7.85 0.20
C TRP A 67 -6.75 -9.09 0.99
N TRP A 68 -7.43 -9.41 2.09
CA TRP A 68 -6.98 -10.42 3.05
C TRP A 68 -8.13 -11.11 3.78
N THR A 69 -9.31 -11.27 3.16
CA THR A 69 -10.38 -12.06 3.80
C THR A 69 -10.26 -13.52 3.35
N PRO A 70 -10.43 -14.51 4.25
CA PRO A 70 -10.48 -15.91 3.85
C PRO A 70 -11.73 -16.15 3.00
N PHE A 71 -11.57 -16.16 1.68
CA PHE A 71 -12.64 -16.46 0.73
C PHE A 71 -12.12 -17.39 -0.35
N ASP A 72 -12.94 -18.35 -0.75
CA ASP A 72 -12.69 -19.35 -1.80
C ASP A 72 -12.71 -18.75 -3.22
N LYS A 73 -12.60 -17.43 -3.34
CA LYS A 73 -12.55 -16.76 -4.62
C LYS A 73 -11.11 -16.32 -4.84
N GLU A 74 -10.54 -16.78 -5.94
CA GLU A 74 -9.25 -16.32 -6.44
C GLU A 74 -9.17 -14.80 -6.29
N ASN A 75 -8.14 -14.30 -5.61
CA ASN A 75 -7.92 -12.86 -5.54
C ASN A 75 -7.37 -12.43 -6.91
N PRO A 76 -8.16 -11.73 -7.75
CA PRO A 76 -7.79 -11.48 -9.15
C PRO A 76 -6.58 -10.54 -9.28
N ILE A 77 -6.16 -9.91 -8.19
CA ILE A 77 -5.03 -8.97 -8.17
C ILE A 77 -3.70 -9.68 -7.87
N VAL A 78 -3.74 -10.86 -7.23
CA VAL A 78 -2.53 -11.54 -6.71
C VAL A 78 -2.38 -12.99 -7.20
N GLY A 79 -3.41 -13.56 -7.85
CA GLY A 79 -3.35 -14.95 -8.35
C GLY A 79 -3.14 -15.96 -7.23
N LEU A 80 -3.84 -15.76 -6.11
CA LEU A 80 -3.77 -16.59 -4.91
C LEU A 80 -5.13 -17.20 -4.64
N THR A 81 -5.16 -18.50 -4.39
CA THR A 81 -6.36 -19.25 -3.98
C THR A 81 -6.18 -19.73 -2.54
N VAL A 82 -6.98 -19.22 -1.62
CA VAL A 82 -6.94 -19.64 -0.21
C VAL A 82 -7.64 -20.98 -0.07
N THR A 83 -6.96 -21.99 0.48
CA THR A 83 -7.52 -23.35 0.61
C THR A 83 -7.81 -23.75 2.04
N HIS A 84 -6.99 -23.25 2.98
CA HIS A 84 -7.08 -23.62 4.39
C HIS A 84 -6.86 -22.42 5.31
N TRP A 85 -7.30 -22.57 6.56
CA TRP A 85 -7.07 -21.61 7.62
C TRP A 85 -6.69 -22.30 8.92
N MET A 86 -6.06 -21.55 9.82
CA MET A 86 -5.72 -21.98 11.17
C MET A 86 -5.81 -20.78 12.11
N PRO A 87 -6.35 -20.91 13.33
CA PRO A 87 -6.34 -19.81 14.29
C PRO A 87 -4.92 -19.36 14.61
N LEU A 88 -4.76 -18.09 14.96
CA LEU A 88 -3.49 -17.62 15.53
C LEU A 88 -3.23 -18.31 16.88
N PRO A 89 -1.96 -18.58 17.23
CA PRO A 89 -1.58 -19.12 18.54
C PRO A 89 -2.06 -18.21 19.68
N ASP A 90 -2.28 -18.82 20.85
CA ASP A 90 -2.61 -18.08 22.06
C ASP A 90 -1.48 -17.08 22.41
N GLY A 91 -1.86 -15.89 22.86
CA GLY A 91 -0.92 -14.80 23.17
C GLY A 91 -0.55 -13.90 21.98
N VAL A 92 -0.92 -14.27 20.76
CA VAL A 92 -0.76 -13.40 19.59
C VAL A 92 -1.94 -12.42 19.51
N ASP A 93 -1.65 -11.14 19.30
CA ASP A 93 -2.70 -10.13 19.10
C ASP A 93 -3.44 -10.41 17.78
N ALA A 94 -4.68 -10.90 17.92
CA ALA A 94 -5.57 -11.22 16.82
C ALA A 94 -6.05 -9.99 16.03
N TYR A 95 -5.64 -8.77 16.39
CA TYR A 95 -5.88 -7.53 15.65
C TYR A 95 -4.59 -6.88 15.12
N ASN A 96 -3.42 -7.35 15.54
CA ASN A 96 -2.12 -6.87 15.11
C ASN A 96 -1.05 -8.00 15.11
N PRO A 97 -1.15 -8.99 14.22
CA PRO A 97 -0.23 -10.14 14.23
C PRO A 97 1.14 -9.85 13.61
N ILE A 98 1.44 -8.60 13.22
CA ILE A 98 2.66 -8.23 12.49
C ILE A 98 3.93 -8.69 13.21
N PRO A 99 4.15 -8.40 14.50
CA PRO A 99 5.39 -8.81 15.17
C PRO A 99 5.61 -10.33 15.12
N HIS A 100 4.54 -11.10 15.27
CA HIS A 100 4.60 -12.56 15.23
C HIS A 100 4.85 -13.09 13.81
N LEU A 101 4.32 -12.44 12.78
CA LEU A 101 4.62 -12.79 11.39
C LEU A 101 6.05 -12.46 10.99
N GLU A 102 6.61 -11.36 11.51
CA GLU A 102 8.02 -11.01 11.32
C GLU A 102 8.93 -12.05 11.96
N GLU A 103 8.56 -12.52 13.16
CA GLU A 103 9.24 -13.62 13.86
C GLU A 103 9.20 -14.91 13.03
N ILE A 104 8.03 -15.33 12.54
CA ILE A 104 7.88 -16.57 11.78
C ILE A 104 8.57 -16.52 10.42
N SER A 105 8.41 -15.41 9.70
CA SER A 105 8.96 -15.26 8.34
C SER A 105 10.45 -14.91 8.33
N GLY A 106 11.01 -14.46 9.46
CA GLY A 106 12.35 -13.88 9.54
C GLY A 106 12.50 -12.59 8.71
N LYS A 107 11.40 -12.04 8.18
CA LYS A 107 11.39 -10.86 7.34
C LYS A 107 10.65 -9.75 8.07
N LYS A 108 11.29 -8.59 8.15
CA LYS A 108 10.61 -7.38 8.60
C LYS A 108 9.50 -7.05 7.60
N LEU A 109 8.27 -7.09 8.06
CA LEU A 109 7.12 -6.72 7.26
C LEU A 109 7.02 -5.20 7.29
N PRO A 110 6.66 -4.56 6.17
CA PRO A 110 6.34 -3.16 6.20
C PRO A 110 5.14 -2.98 7.13
N ASP A 111 5.35 -2.33 8.28
CA ASP A 111 4.24 -1.96 9.15
C ASP A 111 3.25 -1.12 8.32
N PRO A 112 2.02 -1.60 8.07
CA PRO A 112 1.02 -0.86 7.33
C PRO A 112 0.56 0.39 8.08
N LEU A 113 0.95 0.55 9.36
CA LEU A 113 0.75 1.76 10.14
C LEU A 113 1.89 2.76 9.94
N LEU A 114 3.06 2.33 9.45
CA LEU A 114 4.18 3.22 9.17
C LEU A 114 4.15 3.69 7.71
N ARG A 115 3.95 4.99 7.54
CA ARG A 115 4.08 5.66 6.24
C ARG A 115 5.47 5.45 5.65
N ARG A 116 5.52 5.00 4.39
CA ARG A 116 6.78 4.88 3.60
C ARG A 116 7.58 6.19 3.60
N PRO A 117 8.92 6.14 3.55
CA PRO A 117 9.73 7.34 3.37
C PRO A 117 9.29 8.11 2.14
N GLU A 118 9.45 9.43 2.20
CA GLU A 118 9.20 10.24 1.04
C GLU A 118 10.21 9.88 -0.05
N PRO A 119 9.78 9.77 -1.32
CA PRO A 119 10.71 9.65 -2.42
C PRO A 119 11.61 10.88 -2.46
N VAL A 120 12.92 10.64 -2.57
CA VAL A 120 13.89 11.71 -2.83
C VAL A 120 13.81 12.03 -4.31
N TYR A 121 13.38 13.25 -4.63
CA TYR A 121 13.38 13.73 -6.00
C TYR A 121 14.76 14.28 -6.35
N GLY A 122 15.12 14.16 -7.64
CA GLY A 122 16.31 14.79 -8.19
C GLY A 122 16.22 16.33 -8.16
N PRO A 123 17.22 17.02 -8.74
CA PRO A 123 17.18 18.47 -8.84
C PRO A 123 15.91 18.93 -9.58
N PRO A 124 15.37 20.12 -9.25
CA PRO A 124 14.21 20.69 -9.93
C PRO A 124 14.39 20.73 -11.45
N ALA A 125 13.31 20.46 -12.18
CA ALA A 125 13.35 20.43 -13.64
C ALA A 125 13.57 21.84 -14.21
N PRO A 126 14.15 21.96 -15.42
CA PRO A 126 14.32 23.26 -16.05
C PRO A 126 12.98 23.89 -16.43
N PRO A 127 12.90 25.24 -16.53
CA PRO A 127 11.70 25.95 -16.99
C PRO A 127 11.24 25.56 -18.41
N THR A 128 12.06 24.87 -19.20
CA THR A 128 11.76 24.43 -20.57
C THR A 128 11.03 23.08 -20.64
N LEU A 129 10.79 22.42 -19.50
CA LEU A 129 10.10 21.12 -19.46
C LEU A 129 8.70 21.22 -20.08
N ARG A 130 8.38 20.38 -21.06
CA ARG A 130 7.02 20.32 -21.61
C ARG A 130 6.08 19.56 -20.67
N LEU A 131 5.03 20.23 -20.20
CA LEU A 131 3.96 19.61 -19.43
C LEU A 131 2.79 19.20 -20.32
N THR A 132 2.19 18.05 -20.03
CA THR A 132 0.90 17.67 -20.62
C THR A 132 -0.22 18.58 -20.08
N PRO A 133 -1.40 18.64 -20.73
CA PRO A 133 -2.46 19.56 -20.33
C PRO A 133 -2.87 19.45 -18.86
N GLY A 134 -3.05 18.23 -18.32
CA GLY A 134 -3.47 18.03 -16.93
C GLY A 134 -2.54 18.70 -15.88
N PRO A 135 -1.24 18.37 -15.84
CA PRO A 135 -0.26 19.06 -14.99
C PRO A 135 -0.19 20.57 -15.24
N ARG A 136 -0.21 21.01 -16.51
CA ARG A 136 -0.18 22.42 -16.88
C ARG A 136 -1.37 23.17 -16.28
N ASP A 137 -2.58 22.68 -16.50
CA ASP A 137 -3.83 23.30 -16.05
C ASP A 137 -3.91 23.34 -14.51
N LEU A 138 -3.41 22.31 -13.84
CA LEU A 138 -3.31 22.29 -12.38
C LEU A 138 -2.34 23.39 -11.88
N LEU A 139 -1.17 23.53 -12.51
CA LEU A 139 -0.19 24.55 -12.11
C LEU A 139 -0.73 25.97 -12.35
N ILE A 140 -1.46 26.19 -13.44
CA ILE A 140 -2.18 27.44 -13.72
C ILE A 140 -3.27 27.69 -12.68
N ALA A 141 -4.08 26.70 -12.36
CA ALA A 141 -5.15 26.84 -11.36
C ALA A 141 -4.59 27.23 -9.98
N LEU A 142 -3.46 26.64 -9.58
CA LEU A 142 -2.77 27.01 -8.35
C LEU A 142 -2.24 28.46 -8.38
N ARG A 143 -1.74 28.93 -9.53
CA ARG A 143 -1.30 30.33 -9.70
C ARG A 143 -2.47 31.29 -9.53
N ASP A 144 -3.64 30.89 -10.03
CA ASP A 144 -4.87 31.69 -10.00
C ASP A 144 -5.62 31.57 -8.65
N GLY A 145 -4.94 31.07 -7.61
CA GLY A 145 -5.46 31.04 -6.24
C GLY A 145 -6.25 29.79 -5.86
N SER A 146 -6.25 28.74 -6.69
CA SER A 146 -6.84 27.45 -6.29
C SER A 146 -6.00 26.80 -5.20
N ARG A 147 -6.65 26.09 -4.27
CA ARG A 147 -5.98 25.33 -3.20
C ARG A 147 -6.00 23.85 -3.53
N LEU A 148 -4.83 23.21 -3.52
CA LEU A 148 -4.68 21.76 -3.65
C LEU A 148 -4.42 21.15 -2.27
N THR A 149 -5.33 20.30 -1.82
CA THR A 149 -5.21 19.56 -0.55
C THR A 149 -5.04 18.09 -0.83
N GLU A 150 -4.09 17.46 -0.15
CA GLU A 150 -3.94 16.01 -0.10
C GLU A 150 -4.42 15.50 1.25
N ARG A 151 -5.24 14.45 1.22
CA ARG A 151 -5.62 13.66 2.39
C ARG A 151 -5.32 12.20 2.10
N GLY A 152 -4.59 11.54 3.00
CA GLY A 152 -4.20 10.15 2.76
C GLY A 152 -3.95 9.34 4.02
N ARG A 153 -3.88 8.03 3.79
CA ARG A 153 -3.44 6.99 4.73
C ARG A 153 -2.45 6.09 4.00
N ASP A 154 -2.95 5.08 3.28
CA ASP A 154 -2.16 4.22 2.39
C ASP A 154 -2.23 4.69 0.93
N TRP A 155 -3.30 5.41 0.61
CA TRP A 155 -3.59 6.01 -0.69
C TRP A 155 -3.85 7.50 -0.50
N SER A 156 -3.34 8.32 -1.41
CA SER A 156 -3.55 9.76 -1.39
C SER A 156 -4.79 10.13 -2.20
N SER A 157 -5.69 10.88 -1.58
CA SER A 157 -6.81 11.55 -2.24
C SER A 157 -6.50 13.04 -2.36
N PHE A 158 -6.76 13.61 -3.53
CA PHE A 158 -6.46 15.01 -3.80
C PHE A 158 -7.73 15.77 -4.11
N THR A 159 -7.83 16.97 -3.54
CA THR A 159 -8.96 17.86 -3.74
C THR A 159 -8.44 19.21 -4.19
N LEU A 160 -8.99 19.73 -5.28
CA LEU A 160 -8.73 21.07 -5.79
C LEU A 160 -9.94 21.95 -5.49
N THR A 161 -9.72 23.05 -4.79
CA THR A 161 -10.75 24.04 -4.47
C THR A 161 -10.42 25.33 -5.22
N LYS A 162 -11.18 25.65 -6.27
CA LYS A 162 -11.03 26.93 -6.97
C LYS A 162 -11.86 28.02 -6.28
N PRO A 163 -11.47 29.31 -6.38
CA PRO A 163 -12.25 30.41 -5.81
C PRO A 163 -13.72 30.34 -6.24
N CYS A 164 -14.64 30.54 -5.28
CA CYS A 164 -16.08 30.57 -5.51
C CYS A 164 -16.68 29.28 -6.13
N THR A 165 -15.99 28.14 -6.05
CA THR A 165 -16.48 26.85 -6.55
C THR A 165 -16.46 25.77 -5.46
N ALA A 166 -17.29 24.74 -5.63
CA ALA A 166 -17.23 23.57 -4.78
C ALA A 166 -15.90 22.80 -4.96
N PRO A 167 -15.34 22.22 -3.88
CA PRO A 167 -14.14 21.39 -3.98
C PRO A 167 -14.35 20.19 -4.92
N ALA A 168 -13.37 19.94 -5.79
CA ALA A 168 -13.41 18.84 -6.75
C ALA A 168 -12.31 17.82 -6.45
N LYS A 169 -12.65 16.52 -6.43
CA LYS A 169 -11.65 15.44 -6.34
C LYS A 169 -10.88 15.32 -7.65
N ILE A 170 -9.56 15.23 -7.56
CA ILE A 170 -8.68 14.99 -8.71
C ILE A 170 -7.82 13.74 -8.49
N THR A 171 -7.37 13.13 -9.58
CA THR A 171 -6.45 11.98 -9.51
C THR A 171 -5.02 12.43 -9.25
N ALA A 172 -4.12 11.50 -8.90
CA ALA A 172 -2.70 11.78 -8.73
C ALA A 172 -1.97 12.09 -10.06
N ARG A 173 -2.57 11.73 -11.21
CA ARG A 173 -1.94 11.84 -12.55
C ARG A 173 -1.42 13.24 -12.89
N PRO A 174 -2.17 14.35 -12.68
CA PRO A 174 -1.63 15.69 -12.92
C PRO A 174 -0.61 16.15 -11.87
N ILE A 175 -0.55 15.50 -10.70
CA ILE A 175 0.24 15.94 -9.54
C ILE A 175 1.65 15.36 -9.60
N ASP A 176 1.77 14.07 -9.94
CA ASP A 176 3.05 13.37 -9.95
C ASP A 176 4.10 14.03 -10.84
N PRO A 177 3.81 14.50 -12.07
CA PRO A 177 4.77 15.21 -12.90
C PRO A 177 5.22 16.53 -12.27
N LEU A 178 4.29 17.32 -11.70
CA LEU A 178 4.63 18.60 -11.07
C LEU A 178 5.48 18.42 -9.82
N ARG A 179 5.15 17.41 -9.01
CA ARG A 179 5.88 17.03 -7.80
C ARG A 179 7.30 16.55 -8.15
N ARG A 180 7.45 15.67 -9.14
CA ARG A 180 8.75 15.17 -9.62
C ARG A 180 9.61 16.28 -10.22
N ALA A 181 8.99 17.22 -10.93
CA ALA A 181 9.66 18.38 -11.51
C ALA A 181 10.05 19.45 -10.46
N GLY A 182 9.58 19.31 -9.22
CA GLY A 182 9.81 20.30 -8.16
C GLY A 182 9.03 21.60 -8.35
N PHE A 183 7.97 21.61 -9.18
CA PHE A 183 7.14 22.80 -9.44
C PHE A 183 6.09 23.05 -8.36
N ILE A 184 5.74 22.02 -7.60
CA ILE A 184 4.89 22.12 -6.41
C ILE A 184 5.56 21.40 -5.24
N ALA A 185 5.28 21.89 -4.03
CA ALA A 185 5.74 21.28 -2.80
C ALA A 185 4.64 21.34 -1.74
N ARG A 186 4.78 20.52 -0.69
CA ARG A 186 3.88 20.60 0.46
C ARG A 186 4.09 21.91 1.20
N ASN A 187 3.00 22.43 1.75
CA ASN A 187 3.01 23.56 2.66
C ASN A 187 3.23 23.03 4.08
N GLY A 188 4.49 22.77 4.43
CA GLY A 188 4.92 22.25 5.72
C GLY A 188 5.38 20.80 5.69
N SER A 189 5.81 20.32 6.85
CA SER A 189 6.27 18.96 7.06
C SER A 189 5.09 18.00 7.19
N LEU A 190 5.30 16.74 6.79
CA LEU A 190 4.32 15.71 7.09
C LEU A 190 4.20 15.49 8.61
N PRO A 191 3.00 15.17 9.11
CA PRO A 191 2.84 14.81 10.51
C PRO A 191 3.71 13.58 10.84
N PRO A 192 4.06 13.40 12.14
CA PRO A 192 4.80 12.24 12.60
C PRO A 192 4.18 10.94 12.09
N ARG A 193 5.03 9.92 11.86
CA ARG A 193 4.64 8.62 11.29
C ARG A 193 3.66 7.80 12.15
N THR A 194 3.25 8.32 13.31
CA THR A 194 2.34 7.68 14.24
C THR A 194 0.87 7.86 13.87
N ASP A 195 0.53 8.91 13.11
CA ASP A 195 -0.86 9.17 12.72
C ASP A 195 -1.23 8.52 11.39
N ARG A 196 -2.32 7.73 11.44
CA ARG A 196 -2.87 6.98 10.30
C ARG A 196 -3.44 7.87 9.20
N TRP A 197 -3.75 9.12 9.51
CA TRP A 197 -4.34 10.06 8.57
C TRP A 197 -3.51 11.31 8.54
N PHE A 198 -3.19 11.77 7.34
CA PHE A 198 -2.57 13.06 7.13
C PHE A 198 -3.45 13.92 6.23
N GLN A 199 -3.37 15.22 6.43
CA GLN A 199 -3.92 16.22 5.53
C GLN A 199 -2.96 17.40 5.47
N PHE A 200 -2.64 17.85 4.27
CA PHE A 200 -1.81 19.03 4.05
C PHE A 200 -2.12 19.68 2.71
N GLU A 201 -1.69 20.93 2.59
CA GLU A 201 -1.85 21.70 1.37
C GLU A 201 -0.58 21.66 0.53
N TRP A 202 -0.75 21.82 -0.77
CA TRP A 202 0.32 21.99 -1.73
C TRP A 202 0.41 23.45 -2.16
N ARG A 203 1.63 23.91 -2.42
CA ARG A 203 1.93 25.25 -2.92
C ARG A 203 2.83 25.18 -4.16
N ILE A 204 2.79 26.23 -4.97
CA ILE A 204 3.74 26.42 -6.06
C ILE A 204 5.11 26.79 -5.46
N THR A 205 6.18 26.22 -6.02
CA THR A 205 7.56 26.56 -5.66
C THR A 205 8.09 27.69 -6.53
N GLU A 206 9.26 28.23 -6.21
CA GLU A 206 9.94 29.20 -7.08
C GLU A 206 10.18 28.64 -8.49
N HIS A 207 10.54 27.36 -8.60
CA HIS A 207 10.70 26.68 -9.89
C HIS A 207 9.37 26.58 -10.67
N GLY A 208 8.26 26.33 -9.98
CA GLY A 208 6.94 26.33 -10.60
C GLY A 208 6.54 27.71 -11.12
N HIS A 209 6.86 28.78 -10.37
CA HIS A 209 6.67 30.15 -10.84
C HIS A 209 7.56 30.49 -12.03
N ALA A 210 8.82 30.09 -12.03
CA ALA A 210 9.73 30.27 -13.16
C ALA A 210 9.23 29.55 -14.42
N TRP A 211 8.74 28.31 -14.27
CA TRP A 211 8.11 27.58 -15.36
C TRP A 211 6.88 28.32 -15.90
N LEU A 212 5.99 28.80 -15.04
CA LEU A 212 4.80 29.55 -15.45
C LEU A 212 5.18 30.81 -16.22
N ALA A 213 6.18 31.57 -15.75
CA ALA A 213 6.65 32.79 -16.41
C ALA A 213 7.24 32.51 -17.81
N ALA A 214 7.94 31.38 -17.98
CA ALA A 214 8.56 31.01 -19.25
C ALA A 214 7.57 30.44 -20.29
N ASN A 215 6.45 29.85 -19.85
CA ASN A 215 5.58 29.06 -20.73
C ASN A 215 4.15 29.61 -20.86
N ILE A 216 3.71 30.48 -19.95
CA ILE A 216 2.36 31.03 -19.95
C ILE A 216 2.45 32.55 -20.14
N THR A 217 2.32 33.00 -21.38
CA THR A 217 2.17 34.42 -21.71
C THR A 217 0.91 34.96 -21.03
N LYS A 218 0.98 36.17 -20.45
CA LYS A 218 -0.22 36.89 -20.00
C LYS A 218 -1.10 37.17 -21.23
N THR A 219 -2.11 36.35 -21.44
CA THR A 219 -3.29 36.72 -22.24
C THR A 219 -4.16 37.67 -21.45
#